data_AF-F3NI64-F1
#
_entry.id   AF-F3NI64-F1
#
_cell.length_a   1.000
_cell.length_b   1.000
_cell.length_c   1.000
_cell.angle_alpha   90.00
_cell.angle_beta   90.00
_cell.angle_gamma   90.00
#
_symmetry.space_group_name_H-M   'P 1'
#
loop_
_entity.id
_entity.type
_entity.pdbx_description
1 polymer ?
#
loop_
_entity_poly.entity_id
_entity_poly.type
_entity_poly.pdbx_seq_one_letter_code
_entity_poly.pdbx_strand_id
1 'polypeptide(L)' 'MTTAVAGKPKKADTMNADLKKAGVYDGLRQKQIMAWMGLRNSAAHGDYGDYDKDDVRQFIDGVQAFMMKYPA' A
#
# COMPACT_ATOMS: atom_id res chain seq x y z
N MET A 1 -17.47 4.73 -5.84
CA MET A 1 -16.15 5.31 -5.48
C MET A 1 -15.49 5.82 -6.74
N THR A 2 -15.51 7.13 -6.99
CA THR A 2 -14.88 7.70 -8.19
C THR A 2 -13.39 7.86 -7.94
N THR A 3 -12.57 7.15 -8.71
CA THR A 3 -11.09 7.16 -8.64
C THR A 3 -10.46 8.42 -9.25
N ALA A 4 -11.24 9.45 -9.57
CA ALA A 4 -10.76 10.63 -10.26
C ALA A 4 -11.25 11.92 -9.61
N VAL A 5 -10.31 12.75 -9.17
CA VAL A 5 -10.54 14.19 -9.06
C VAL A 5 -10.19 14.76 -10.43
N ALA A 6 -11.19 15.17 -11.21
CA ALA A 6 -11.02 15.87 -12.49
C ALA A 6 -10.10 15.16 -13.52
N GLY A 7 -10.27 13.85 -13.70
CA GLY A 7 -9.55 13.08 -14.74
C GLY A 7 -8.09 12.71 -14.43
N LYS A 8 -7.56 13.08 -13.26
CA LYS A 8 -6.22 12.66 -12.82
C LYS A 8 -6.28 11.37 -11.99
N PRO A 9 -5.27 10.48 -12.10
CA PRO A 9 -5.15 9.33 -11.23
C PRO A 9 -5.10 9.78 -9.78
N LYS A 10 -5.93 9.16 -8.93
CA LYS A 10 -5.88 9.39 -7.49
C LYS A 10 -4.60 8.82 -6.93
N LYS A 11 -3.97 9.55 -6.00
CA LYS A 11 -2.77 9.07 -5.31
C LYS A 11 -3.10 7.84 -4.45
N ALA A 12 -2.15 6.91 -4.35
CA ALA A 12 -2.33 5.66 -3.62
C ALA A 12 -2.57 5.87 -2.12
N ASP A 13 -1.91 6.84 -1.49
CA ASP A 13 -2.15 7.25 -0.10
C ASP A 13 -3.62 7.66 0.15
N THR A 14 -4.21 8.37 -0.81
CA THR A 14 -5.56 8.91 -0.74
C THR A 14 -6.57 7.78 -0.98
N MET A 15 -6.28 6.85 -1.89
CA MET A 15 -7.08 5.62 -2.05
C MET A 15 -7.07 4.78 -0.76
N ASN A 16 -5.92 4.61 -0.13
CA ASN A 16 -5.78 3.87 1.12
C ASN A 16 -6.56 4.53 2.28
N ALA A 17 -6.49 5.86 2.39
CA ALA A 17 -7.25 6.61 3.39
C ALA A 17 -8.78 6.48 3.20
N ASP A 18 -9.25 6.51 1.95
CA ASP A 18 -10.66 6.37 1.64
C ASP A 18 -11.19 4.97 1.95
N LEU A 19 -10.42 3.92 1.68
CA LEU A 19 -10.81 2.54 2.02
C LEU A 19 -10.94 2.36 3.55
N LYS A 20 -10.02 2.95 4.32
CA LYS A 20 -10.12 2.98 5.79
C LYS A 20 -11.33 3.78 6.26
N LYS A 21 -11.60 4.94 5.65
CA LYS A 21 -12.78 5.77 5.96
C LYS A 21 -14.09 5.05 5.64
N ALA A 22 -14.09 4.25 4.57
CA ALA A 22 -15.21 3.40 4.18
C ALA A 22 -15.35 2.12 5.03
N GLY A 23 -14.44 1.87 5.97
CA GLY A 23 -14.50 0.71 6.86
C GLY A 23 -14.08 -0.61 6.23
N VAL A 24 -13.48 -0.60 5.03
CA VAL A 24 -12.99 -1.83 4.37
C VAL A 24 -11.90 -2.51 5.21
N TYR A 25 -11.06 -1.69 5.85
CA TYR A 25 -10.10 -2.15 6.84
C TYR A 25 -9.79 -1.06 7.87
N ASP A 26 -9.16 -1.45 8.97
CA ASP A 26 -8.87 -0.57 10.10
C ASP A 26 -7.62 0.31 9.88
N GLY A 27 -7.33 1.16 10.87
CA GLY A 27 -6.17 2.04 10.84
C GLY A 27 -4.82 1.30 10.90
N LEU A 28 -4.76 0.10 11.50
CA LEU A 28 -3.54 -0.68 11.54
C LEU A 28 -3.20 -1.20 10.14
N ARG A 29 -4.20 -1.72 9.42
CA ARG A 29 -4.03 -2.15 8.04
C ARG A 29 -3.66 -0.99 7.11
N GLN A 30 -4.27 0.17 7.30
CA GLN A 30 -3.92 1.39 6.55
C GLN A 30 -2.42 1.72 6.68
N LYS A 31 -1.89 1.71 7.91
CA LYS A 31 -0.46 1.99 8.19
C LYS A 31 0.47 0.93 7.60
N GLN A 32 0.08 -0.35 7.67
CA GLN A 32 0.86 -1.43 7.06
C GLN A 32 0.99 -1.24 5.55
N ILE A 33 -0.10 -0.90 4.87
CA ILE A 33 -0.09 -0.63 3.41
C ILE A 33 0.78 0.60 3.09
N MET A 34 0.79 1.63 3.94
CA MET A 34 1.69 2.78 3.76
C MET A 34 3.16 2.39 3.87
N ALA A 35 3.54 1.51 4.81
CA ALA A 35 4.91 1.03 4.94
C ALA A 35 5.36 0.26 3.71
N TRP A 36 4.51 -0.65 3.21
CA TRP A 36 4.75 -1.38 1.96
C TRP A 36 4.91 -0.47 0.75
N MET A 37 4.09 0.58 0.65
CA MET A 37 4.22 1.59 -0.40
C MET A 37 5.55 2.35 -0.30
N GLY A 38 6.02 2.63 0.92
CA GLY A 38 7.34 3.21 1.16
C GLY A 38 8.47 2.35 0.60
N LEU A 39 8.51 1.07 0.99
CA LEU A 39 9.53 0.12 0.50
C LEU A 39 9.52 0.01 -1.03
N ARG A 40 8.35 -0.16 -1.64
CA ARG A 40 8.20 -0.19 -3.10
C ARG A 40 8.77 1.08 -3.75
N ASN A 41 8.52 2.25 -3.15
CA ASN A 41 8.97 3.52 -3.69
C ASN A 41 10.50 3.64 -3.60
N SER A 42 11.12 3.34 -2.45
CA SER A 42 12.58 3.28 -2.33
C SER A 42 13.19 2.34 -3.39
N ALA A 43 12.60 1.15 -3.58
CA ALA A 43 13.03 0.22 -4.62
C ALA A 43 12.93 0.80 -6.04
N ALA A 44 11.83 1.50 -6.37
CA ALA A 44 11.62 2.11 -7.68
C ALA A 44 12.54 3.31 -7.96
N HIS A 45 13.03 3.96 -6.90
CA HIS A 45 13.96 5.09 -6.98
C HIS A 45 15.44 4.68 -6.86
N GLY A 46 15.73 3.42 -6.53
CA GLY A 46 17.09 2.89 -6.41
C GLY A 46 17.71 3.03 -5.02
N ASP A 47 16.91 3.37 -4.01
CA ASP A 47 17.33 3.60 -2.63
C ASP A 47 17.44 2.27 -1.87
N TYR A 48 18.29 1.37 -2.36
CA TYR A 48 18.43 0.01 -1.81
C TYR A 48 19.07 -0.07 -0.43
N GLY A 49 19.55 1.07 0.11
CA GLY A 49 20.05 1.17 1.48
C GLY A 49 18.94 1.34 2.53
N ASP A 50 17.70 1.63 2.12
CA ASP A 50 16.59 1.93 3.01
C ASP A 50 15.86 0.68 3.56
N TYR A 51 16.19 -0.50 3.03
CA TYR A 51 15.54 -1.75 3.38
C TYR A 51 16.48 -2.94 3.16
N ASP A 52 16.19 -4.07 3.78
CA ASP A 52 16.96 -5.30 3.60
C ASP A 52 16.16 -6.43 2.92
N LYS A 53 16.79 -7.60 2.80
CA LYS A 53 16.16 -8.77 2.17
C LYS A 53 14.98 -9.32 2.95
N ASP A 54 15.00 -9.21 4.28
CA ASP A 54 13.93 -9.71 5.12
C ASP A 54 12.73 -8.77 5.07
N ASP A 55 12.95 -7.45 4.98
CA ASP A 55 11.91 -6.46 4.69
C ASP A 55 11.20 -6.76 3.35
N VAL A 56 11.96 -7.08 2.30
CA VAL A 56 11.41 -7.44 0.98
C VAL A 56 10.57 -8.72 1.06
N ARG A 57 11.05 -9.74 1.78
CA ARG A 57 10.29 -10.99 1.96
C ARG A 57 8.97 -10.72 2.69
N GLN A 58 9.02 -9.97 3.80
CA GLN A 58 7.83 -9.60 4.56
C GLN A 58 6.84 -8.76 3.74
N PHE A 59 7.33 -7.87 2.89
CA PHE A 59 6.50 -7.11 1.96
C PHE A 59 5.76 -8.02 0.98
N ILE A 60 6.47 -8.95 0.33
CA ILE A 60 5.86 -9.88 -0.65
C ILE A 60 4.79 -10.75 0.01
N ASP A 61 5.14 -11.40 1.13
CA ASP A 61 4.22 -12.28 1.87
C ASP A 61 3.00 -11.49 2.37
N GLY A 62 3.23 -10.26 2.86
CA GLY A 62 2.20 -9.36 3.32
C GLY A 62 1.21 -8.95 2.24
N VAL A 63 1.70 -8.60 1.04
CA VAL A 63 0.84 -8.24 -0.10
C VAL A 63 0.03 -9.43 -0.58
N GLN A 64 0.64 -10.62 -0.69
CA GLN A 64 -0.07 -11.84 -1.06
C GLN A 64 -1.21 -12.16 -0.07
N ALA A 65 -0.91 -12.13 1.23
CA ALA A 65 -1.92 -12.34 2.27
C ALA A 65 -3.02 -11.27 2.24
N PHE A 66 -2.67 -10.00 1.93
CA PHE A 66 -3.66 -8.95 1.77
C PHE A 66 -4.61 -9.23 0.60
N MET A 67 -4.09 -9.59 -0.57
CA MET A 67 -4.91 -9.90 -1.75
C MET A 67 -5.84 -11.10 -1.52
N MET A 68 -5.38 -12.12 -0.80
CA MET A 68 -6.23 -13.26 -0.43
C MET A 68 -7.36 -12.86 0.52
N LYS A 69 -7.09 -11.94 1.45
CA LYS A 69 -8.07 -11.47 2.44
C LYS A 69 -9.07 -10.47 1.85
N TYR A 70 -8.65 -9.66 0.87
CA TYR A 70 -9.46 -8.62 0.24
C TYR A 70 -9.52 -8.83 -1.28
N PRO A 71 -10.28 -9.83 -1.76
CA PRO A 71 -10.46 -10.07 -3.19
C PRO A 71 -11.23 -8.92 -3.87
N ALA A 72 -10.99 -8.75 -5.17
CA ALA A 72 -11.61 -7.71 -6.01
C ALA A 72 -13.06 -8.04 -6.40
#